data_AF-A0A523WMW8-F1
#
_entry.id   AF-A0A523WMW8-F1
#
_cell.length_a   1.000
_cell.length_b   1.000
_cell.length_c   1.000
_cell.angle_alpha   90.00
_cell.angle_beta   90.00
_cell.angle_gamma   90.00
#
_symmetry.space_group_name_H-M   'P 1'
#
loop_
_entity.id
_entity.type
_entity.pdbx_description
1 polymer ?
#
loop_
_entity_poly.entity_id
_entity_poly.type
_entity_poly.pdbx_seq_one_letter_code
_entity_poly.pdbx_strand_id
1 'polypeptide(L)'
;MRPYEWKSKLPEMLLIVGLLEKQNVNNVVSVFSALKKFVPEKSENERAFGFGGTVSELANLIEMARETKMYNILPILRHIFCEPNLSLLKIFDVPGKEIITELLGHFGEVKKEDYMHVMRTTGAALHGKSGRATRAKLVQLMLWDPDGEKTHIHIDELRGLLEKKGDDILKENACSNIRATWGAIQGCEDEEITPWVKTFWQFGLDNTPCLPWNPKKGRDRIRLSSNLKSSIKKIDRLWNTIVAVNPKHDLLFVSDVAMGLTCRIWRFMHHIMEASGAGNGEIAEMAACCQWDSVVTFEWLIERDDPELFLQYMMYSAGKSKATLERLRTETETYGGEELKVKVEPTLIQEIQEGAGIWEQLVNEERGGWAKEGTYDMAKELSKLHEYEIYFRRLSDIVHGTWRALERYHLRKCLNPLHAGHYIAWTGATHDAGVSIVHFGINMAIRAILVLIQYMGSSANPKWQKRLEKIEEEVVSLVREDLSEFTSK
;
A
#
# COMPACT_ATOMS: atom_id res chain seq x y z
N MET A 1 -11.15 2.83 -12.55
CA MET A 1 -11.25 1.35 -12.62
C MET A 1 -10.76 0.95 -13.99
N ARG A 2 -9.82 0.02 -14.10
CA ARG A 2 -9.29 -0.39 -15.42
C ARG A 2 -10.18 -1.48 -16.03
N PRO A 3 -10.37 -1.56 -17.36
CA PRO A 3 -11.35 -2.47 -17.97
C PRO A 3 -11.12 -3.96 -17.70
N TYR A 4 -9.86 -4.35 -17.46
CA TYR A 4 -9.45 -5.74 -17.18
C TYR A 4 -9.45 -6.08 -15.68
N GLU A 5 -9.76 -5.15 -14.79
CA GLU A 5 -9.85 -5.44 -13.36
C GLU A 5 -11.11 -6.23 -13.05
N TRP A 6 -11.04 -7.24 -12.18
CA TRP A 6 -12.25 -7.99 -11.80
C TRP A 6 -13.42 -7.10 -11.35
N LYS A 7 -13.15 -5.95 -10.73
CA LYS A 7 -14.19 -5.01 -10.29
C LYS A 7 -14.95 -4.34 -11.45
N SER A 8 -14.35 -4.16 -12.62
CA SER A 8 -15.06 -3.63 -13.80
C SER A 8 -15.94 -4.68 -14.45
N LYS A 9 -15.63 -5.97 -14.26
CA LYS A 9 -16.41 -7.09 -14.80
C LYS A 9 -17.38 -7.68 -13.77
N LEU A 10 -17.21 -7.41 -12.48
CA LEU A 10 -18.03 -8.01 -11.44
C LEU A 10 -19.53 -7.74 -11.62
N PRO A 11 -20.01 -6.52 -11.92
CA PRO A 11 -21.43 -6.31 -12.16
C PRO A 11 -21.96 -7.20 -13.30
N GLU A 12 -21.24 -7.27 -14.43
CA GLU A 12 -21.55 -8.17 -15.56
C GLU A 12 -21.66 -9.65 -15.17
N MET A 13 -20.95 -10.03 -14.11
CA MET A 13 -20.92 -11.39 -13.62
C MET A 13 -21.93 -11.67 -12.50
N LEU A 14 -22.71 -10.69 -12.04
CA LEU A 14 -23.55 -10.84 -10.85
C LEU A 14 -24.63 -11.92 -11.00
N LEU A 15 -25.17 -12.13 -12.21
CA LEU A 15 -26.17 -13.20 -12.42
C LEU A 15 -25.56 -14.59 -12.20
N ILE A 16 -24.34 -14.81 -12.71
CA ILE A 16 -23.59 -16.05 -12.50
C ILE A 16 -23.22 -16.18 -11.02
N VAL A 17 -22.67 -15.12 -10.42
CA VAL A 17 -22.27 -15.08 -9.00
C VAL A 17 -23.45 -15.39 -8.07
N GLY A 18 -24.63 -14.85 -8.36
CA GLY A 18 -25.84 -15.08 -7.59
C GLY A 18 -26.32 -16.53 -7.63
N LEU A 19 -26.34 -17.15 -8.81
CA LEU A 19 -26.72 -18.56 -8.93
C LEU A 19 -25.73 -19.49 -8.21
N LEU A 20 -24.44 -19.16 -8.21
CA LEU A 20 -23.40 -19.92 -7.53
C LEU A 20 -23.50 -19.90 -5.99
N GLU A 21 -24.39 -19.08 -5.40
CA GLU A 21 -24.71 -19.11 -3.97
C GLU A 21 -25.36 -20.43 -3.56
N LYS A 22 -26.23 -21.00 -4.42
CA LYS A 22 -27.00 -22.23 -4.12
C LYS A 22 -26.66 -23.40 -5.06
N GLN A 23 -25.99 -23.11 -6.18
CA GLN A 23 -25.72 -24.07 -7.25
C GLN A 23 -24.23 -24.34 -7.40
N ASN A 24 -23.90 -25.48 -8.00
CA ASN A 24 -22.54 -25.81 -8.42
C ASN A 24 -22.26 -25.24 -9.83
N VAL A 25 -21.03 -25.33 -10.33
CA VAL A 25 -20.66 -24.73 -11.63
C VAL A 25 -21.45 -25.39 -12.77
N ASN A 26 -21.58 -26.72 -12.78
CA ASN A 26 -22.29 -27.45 -13.85
C ASN A 26 -23.74 -27.02 -14.01
N ASN A 27 -24.45 -26.86 -12.89
CA ASN A 27 -25.85 -26.44 -12.94
C ASN A 27 -25.98 -25.03 -13.52
N VAL A 28 -25.10 -24.10 -13.12
CA VAL A 28 -25.12 -22.74 -13.65
C VAL A 28 -24.77 -22.72 -15.14
N VAL A 29 -23.75 -23.47 -15.56
CA VAL A 29 -23.39 -23.63 -16.99
C VAL A 29 -24.56 -24.21 -17.78
N SER A 30 -25.26 -25.21 -17.25
CA SER A 30 -26.43 -25.83 -17.90
C SER A 30 -27.56 -24.82 -18.13
N VAL A 31 -27.86 -24.01 -17.12
CA VAL A 31 -28.88 -22.95 -17.19
C VAL A 31 -28.56 -21.93 -18.28
N PHE A 32 -27.34 -21.40 -18.31
CA PHE A 32 -26.95 -20.42 -19.32
C PHE A 32 -26.73 -21.04 -20.70
N SER A 33 -26.27 -22.29 -20.80
CA SER A 33 -26.09 -22.98 -22.09
C SER A 33 -27.42 -23.23 -22.79
N ALA A 34 -28.53 -23.37 -22.05
CA ALA A 34 -29.86 -23.45 -22.64
C ALA A 34 -30.26 -22.19 -23.42
N LEU A 35 -29.58 -21.05 -23.19
CA LEU A 35 -29.76 -19.81 -23.94
C LEU A 35 -28.99 -19.78 -25.27
N LYS A 36 -27.94 -20.59 -25.43
CA LYS A 36 -27.09 -20.57 -26.63
C LYS A 36 -27.86 -20.86 -27.91
N LYS A 37 -28.93 -21.66 -27.86
CA LYS A 37 -29.82 -21.95 -28.99
C LYS A 37 -30.57 -20.73 -29.53
N PHE A 38 -30.56 -19.62 -28.80
CA PHE A 38 -31.15 -18.34 -29.20
C PHE A 38 -30.11 -17.29 -29.58
N VAL A 39 -28.82 -17.60 -29.42
CA VAL A 39 -27.74 -16.73 -29.93
C VAL A 39 -27.73 -16.90 -31.45
N PRO A 40 -27.84 -15.82 -32.23
CA PRO A 40 -27.71 -15.89 -33.69
C PRO A 40 -26.39 -16.55 -34.08
N GLU A 41 -26.39 -17.35 -35.16
CA GLU A 41 -25.13 -17.81 -35.75
C GLU A 41 -24.32 -16.57 -36.14
N LYS A 42 -23.14 -16.43 -35.54
CA LYS A 42 -22.25 -15.29 -35.79
C LYS A 42 -21.71 -15.37 -37.22
N SER A 43 -21.52 -14.20 -37.83
CA SER A 43 -20.69 -14.09 -39.04
C SER A 43 -19.22 -14.46 -38.70
N GLU A 44 -18.46 -14.96 -39.68
CA GLU A 44 -17.04 -15.37 -39.51
C GLU A 44 -16.12 -14.28 -38.90
N ASN A 45 -16.59 -13.03 -38.81
CA ASN A 45 -15.84 -11.87 -38.32
C ASN A 45 -16.27 -11.34 -36.93
N GLU A 46 -17.29 -11.89 -36.26
CA GLU A 46 -17.73 -11.41 -34.94
C GLU A 46 -17.19 -12.27 -33.79
N ARG A 47 -16.38 -11.68 -32.90
CA ARG A 47 -15.86 -12.18 -31.60
C ARG A 47 -15.56 -13.69 -31.53
N ALA A 48 -14.29 -14.06 -31.40
CA ALA A 48 -13.79 -15.45 -31.34
C ALA A 48 -14.44 -16.38 -30.28
N PHE A 49 -15.12 -15.81 -29.27
CA PHE A 49 -15.78 -16.52 -28.17
C PHE A 49 -17.30 -16.27 -28.15
N GLY A 50 -18.09 -17.29 -27.80
CA GLY A 50 -19.57 -17.27 -27.81
C GLY A 50 -20.21 -16.45 -26.68
N PHE A 51 -21.50 -16.66 -26.41
CA PHE A 51 -22.22 -16.06 -25.28
C PHE A 51 -21.57 -16.42 -23.93
N GLY A 52 -21.13 -15.42 -23.16
CA GLY A 52 -20.43 -15.57 -21.89
C GLY A 52 -21.30 -15.53 -20.63
N GLY A 53 -22.61 -15.29 -20.77
CA GLY A 53 -23.54 -15.21 -19.65
C GLY A 53 -23.48 -13.92 -18.84
N THR A 54 -22.92 -12.84 -19.42
CA THR A 54 -22.94 -11.51 -18.79
C THR A 54 -24.34 -10.90 -18.81
N VAL A 55 -24.57 -9.90 -17.94
CA VAL A 55 -25.85 -9.18 -17.89
C VAL A 55 -26.17 -8.51 -19.23
N SER A 56 -25.19 -7.81 -19.81
CA SER A 56 -25.37 -7.12 -21.10
C SER A 56 -25.65 -8.11 -22.25
N GLU A 57 -24.93 -9.25 -22.31
CA GLU A 57 -25.21 -10.27 -23.32
C GLU A 57 -26.61 -10.87 -23.18
N LEU A 58 -27.06 -11.11 -21.95
CA LEU A 58 -28.40 -11.62 -21.69
C LEU A 58 -29.47 -10.62 -22.15
N ALA A 59 -29.29 -9.34 -21.86
CA ALA A 59 -30.20 -8.28 -22.29
C ALA A 59 -30.33 -8.23 -23.82
N ASN A 60 -29.19 -8.23 -24.53
CA ASN A 60 -29.17 -8.24 -26.00
C ASN A 60 -29.89 -9.47 -26.57
N LEU A 61 -29.66 -10.65 -25.97
CA LEU A 61 -30.31 -11.89 -26.38
C LEU A 61 -31.83 -11.86 -26.17
N ILE A 62 -32.29 -11.29 -25.06
CA ILE A 62 -33.73 -11.13 -24.78
C ILE A 62 -34.37 -10.14 -25.76
N GLU A 63 -33.72 -9.02 -26.06
CA GLU A 63 -34.20 -8.04 -27.03
C GLU A 63 -34.36 -8.67 -28.42
N MET A 64 -33.33 -9.40 -28.88
CA MET A 64 -33.38 -10.12 -30.17
C MET A 64 -34.47 -11.21 -30.19
N ALA A 65 -34.73 -11.86 -29.05
CA ALA A 65 -35.74 -12.91 -28.94
C ALA A 65 -37.18 -12.36 -28.83
N ARG A 66 -37.35 -11.05 -28.63
CA ARG A 66 -38.64 -10.38 -28.38
C ARG A 66 -39.67 -10.68 -29.47
N GLU A 67 -39.24 -10.78 -30.73
CA GLU A 67 -40.15 -10.90 -31.87
C GLU A 67 -40.52 -12.35 -32.25
N THR A 68 -39.72 -13.36 -31.88
CA THR A 68 -39.84 -14.69 -32.50
C THR A 68 -39.91 -15.89 -31.56
N LYS A 69 -39.40 -15.81 -30.31
CA LYS A 69 -39.23 -17.01 -29.46
C LYS A 69 -39.43 -16.78 -27.94
N MET A 70 -40.11 -15.70 -27.52
CA MET A 70 -40.26 -15.31 -26.11
C MET A 70 -40.77 -16.43 -25.16
N TYR A 71 -41.76 -17.23 -25.57
CA TYR A 71 -42.31 -18.29 -24.70
C TYR A 71 -41.28 -19.36 -24.33
N ASN A 72 -40.28 -19.59 -25.18
CA ASN A 72 -39.28 -20.63 -24.98
C ASN A 72 -38.14 -20.19 -24.04
N ILE A 73 -37.95 -18.89 -23.83
CA ILE A 73 -36.90 -18.36 -22.95
C ILE A 73 -37.40 -18.19 -21.51
N LEU A 74 -38.72 -17.98 -21.33
CA LEU A 74 -39.31 -17.65 -20.03
C LEU A 74 -38.97 -18.64 -18.90
N PRO A 75 -39.01 -19.98 -19.09
CA PRO A 75 -38.62 -20.91 -18.03
C PRO A 75 -37.16 -20.76 -17.60
N ILE A 76 -36.28 -20.41 -18.55
CA ILE A 76 -34.85 -20.20 -18.28
C ILE A 76 -34.67 -18.89 -17.51
N LEU A 77 -35.36 -17.82 -17.90
CA LEU A 77 -35.32 -16.54 -17.20
C LEU A 77 -35.79 -16.66 -15.75
N ARG A 78 -36.85 -17.44 -15.49
CA ARG A 78 -37.31 -17.71 -14.11
C ARG A 78 -36.24 -18.41 -13.27
N HIS A 79 -35.40 -19.23 -13.89
CA HIS A 79 -34.30 -19.89 -13.20
C HIS A 79 -33.13 -18.92 -12.93
N ILE A 80 -32.81 -18.06 -13.91
CA ILE A 80 -31.75 -17.04 -13.78
C ILE A 80 -32.14 -15.99 -12.73
N PHE A 81 -33.36 -15.46 -12.80
CA PHE A 81 -33.87 -14.43 -11.90
C PHE A 81 -34.56 -15.04 -10.66
N CYS A 82 -33.87 -15.97 -10.00
CA CYS A 82 -34.19 -16.37 -8.63
C CYS A 82 -33.40 -15.52 -7.61
N GLU A 83 -33.72 -15.55 -6.32
CA GLU A 83 -32.91 -14.84 -5.31
C GLU A 83 -31.49 -15.42 -5.23
N PRO A 84 -30.43 -14.61 -5.41
CA PRO A 84 -30.38 -13.14 -5.22
C PRO A 84 -30.48 -12.26 -6.48
N ASN A 85 -30.54 -12.85 -7.68
CA ASN A 85 -30.58 -12.10 -8.95
C ASN A 85 -31.88 -11.31 -9.13
N LEU A 86 -32.97 -11.79 -8.53
CA LEU A 86 -34.22 -11.04 -8.51
C LEU A 86 -34.08 -9.71 -7.75
N SER A 87 -33.39 -9.72 -6.61
CA SER A 87 -33.07 -8.50 -5.85
C SER A 87 -32.25 -7.49 -6.68
N LEU A 88 -31.29 -7.97 -7.48
CA LEU A 88 -30.51 -7.13 -8.39
C LEU A 88 -31.40 -6.41 -9.40
N LEU A 89 -32.32 -7.15 -10.03
CA LEU A 89 -33.26 -6.61 -11.03
C LEU A 89 -34.22 -5.57 -10.41
N LYS A 90 -34.67 -5.78 -9.18
CA LYS A 90 -35.54 -4.82 -8.48
C LYS A 90 -34.82 -3.49 -8.22
N ILE A 91 -33.62 -3.54 -7.64
CA ILE A 91 -32.90 -2.37 -7.14
C ILE A 91 -32.25 -1.56 -8.26
N PHE A 92 -31.56 -2.23 -9.18
CA PHE A 92 -30.71 -1.56 -10.15
C PHE A 92 -31.41 -1.45 -11.50
N ASP A 93 -31.04 -0.44 -12.28
CA ASP A 93 -31.41 -0.34 -13.69
C ASP A 93 -30.47 -1.20 -14.53
N VAL A 94 -30.69 -2.52 -14.46
CA VAL A 94 -29.88 -3.49 -15.21
C VAL A 94 -30.26 -3.46 -16.70
N PRO A 95 -29.31 -3.72 -17.61
CA PRO A 95 -29.62 -3.89 -19.04
C PRO A 95 -30.80 -4.86 -19.25
N GLY A 96 -31.77 -4.44 -20.08
CA GLY A 96 -32.96 -5.24 -20.40
C GLY A 96 -34.02 -5.32 -19.30
N LYS A 97 -33.91 -4.55 -18.20
CA LYS A 97 -34.83 -4.59 -17.05
C LYS A 97 -36.30 -4.51 -17.45
N GLU A 98 -36.65 -3.58 -18.33
CA GLU A 98 -38.04 -3.37 -18.76
C GLU A 98 -38.63 -4.64 -19.37
N ILE A 99 -37.93 -5.26 -20.33
CA ILE A 99 -38.39 -6.47 -21.02
C ILE A 99 -38.40 -7.68 -20.08
N ILE A 100 -37.38 -7.80 -19.22
CA ILE A 100 -37.35 -8.88 -18.22
C ILE A 100 -38.54 -8.75 -17.27
N THR A 101 -38.90 -7.53 -16.89
CA THR A 101 -40.07 -7.24 -16.03
C THR A 101 -41.38 -7.52 -16.75
N GLU A 102 -41.49 -7.18 -18.04
CA GLU A 102 -42.62 -7.53 -18.88
C GLU A 102 -42.83 -9.05 -18.94
N LEU A 103 -41.74 -9.80 -19.13
CA LEU A 103 -41.76 -11.26 -19.27
C LEU A 103 -42.09 -12.01 -17.98
N LEU A 104 -41.44 -11.64 -16.89
CA LEU A 104 -41.56 -12.35 -15.62
C LEU A 104 -42.71 -11.83 -14.74
N GLY A 105 -43.26 -10.66 -15.08
CA GLY A 105 -44.29 -9.97 -14.31
C GLY A 105 -43.71 -9.06 -13.22
N HIS A 106 -44.62 -8.34 -12.53
CA HIS A 106 -44.22 -7.39 -11.50
C HIS A 106 -43.69 -8.11 -10.24
N PHE A 107 -42.50 -7.72 -9.77
CA PHE A 107 -41.79 -8.40 -8.68
C PHE A 107 -42.01 -7.80 -7.28
N GLY A 108 -42.94 -6.85 -7.15
CA GLY A 108 -43.24 -6.14 -5.91
C GLY A 108 -42.25 -5.02 -5.58
N GLU A 109 -42.50 -4.34 -4.45
CA GLU A 109 -41.68 -3.22 -3.98
C GLU A 109 -40.29 -3.67 -3.49
N VAL A 110 -39.32 -2.76 -3.60
CA VAL A 110 -37.95 -2.95 -3.09
C VAL A 110 -37.98 -2.99 -1.57
N LYS A 111 -37.39 -4.03 -0.97
CA LYS A 111 -37.28 -4.24 0.46
C LYS A 111 -35.83 -4.18 0.92
N LYS A 112 -35.62 -4.06 2.24
CA LYS A 112 -34.29 -4.06 2.85
C LYS A 112 -33.54 -5.36 2.57
N GLU A 113 -34.25 -6.48 2.52
CA GLU A 113 -33.70 -7.80 2.24
C GLU A 113 -33.09 -7.86 0.84
N ASP A 114 -33.67 -7.16 -0.15
CA ASP A 114 -33.14 -7.13 -1.50
C ASP A 114 -31.72 -6.51 -1.51
N TYR A 115 -31.50 -5.43 -0.75
CA TYR A 115 -30.18 -4.80 -0.63
C TYR A 115 -29.17 -5.75 0.03
N MET A 116 -29.61 -6.46 1.07
CA MET A 116 -28.76 -7.43 1.77
C MET A 116 -28.37 -8.60 0.87
N HIS A 117 -29.27 -9.06 0.00
CA HIS A 117 -28.97 -10.07 -1.01
C HIS A 117 -27.89 -9.58 -1.98
N VAL A 118 -28.08 -8.43 -2.62
CA VAL A 118 -27.08 -7.91 -3.57
C VAL A 118 -25.75 -7.64 -2.87
N MET A 119 -25.73 -7.01 -1.69
CA MET A 119 -24.51 -6.79 -0.91
C MET A 119 -23.76 -8.09 -0.61
N ARG A 120 -24.47 -9.14 -0.18
CA ARG A 120 -23.87 -10.45 0.10
C ARG A 120 -23.28 -11.07 -1.16
N THR A 121 -24.03 -11.06 -2.26
CA THR A 121 -23.62 -11.61 -3.55
C THR A 121 -22.38 -10.89 -4.09
N THR A 122 -22.42 -9.55 -4.12
CA THR A 122 -21.28 -8.72 -4.51
C THR A 122 -20.09 -8.94 -3.57
N GLY A 123 -20.31 -8.96 -2.26
CA GLY A 123 -19.26 -9.12 -1.25
C GLY A 123 -18.52 -10.45 -1.35
N ALA A 124 -19.25 -11.54 -1.56
CA ALA A 124 -18.68 -12.88 -1.70
C ALA A 124 -17.76 -13.02 -2.93
N ALA A 125 -17.97 -12.20 -3.96
CA ALA A 125 -17.16 -12.19 -5.16
C ALA A 125 -16.26 -10.95 -5.29
N LEU A 126 -16.33 -9.97 -4.39
CA LEU A 126 -15.64 -8.67 -4.55
C LEU A 126 -14.12 -8.83 -4.71
N HIS A 127 -13.53 -9.76 -3.95
CA HIS A 127 -12.16 -10.15 -4.14
C HIS A 127 -12.05 -11.07 -5.35
N GLY A 128 -11.36 -10.65 -6.41
CA GLY A 128 -11.26 -11.40 -7.67
C GLY A 128 -10.52 -12.74 -7.60
N LYS A 129 -9.93 -13.08 -6.45
CA LYS A 129 -9.34 -14.39 -6.16
C LYS A 129 -10.18 -15.25 -5.20
N SER A 130 -11.34 -14.78 -4.75
CA SER A 130 -12.27 -15.54 -3.89
C SER A 130 -12.75 -16.81 -4.60
N GLY A 131 -13.20 -17.80 -3.83
CA GLY A 131 -13.80 -19.02 -4.37
C GLY A 131 -14.95 -18.71 -5.32
N ARG A 132 -15.86 -17.81 -4.93
CA ARG A 132 -17.00 -17.41 -5.77
C ARG A 132 -16.59 -16.72 -7.07
N ALA A 133 -15.64 -15.78 -7.01
CA ALA A 133 -15.14 -15.12 -8.21
C ALA A 133 -14.44 -16.10 -9.16
N THR A 134 -13.62 -17.02 -8.64
CA THR A 134 -12.98 -18.06 -9.46
C THR A 134 -14.01 -18.99 -10.10
N ARG A 135 -15.03 -19.43 -9.36
CA ARG A 135 -16.11 -20.27 -9.91
C ARG A 135 -16.92 -19.53 -10.99
N ALA A 136 -17.19 -18.24 -10.81
CA ALA A 136 -17.87 -17.43 -11.82
C ALA A 136 -17.06 -17.31 -13.12
N LYS A 137 -15.74 -17.13 -13.03
CA LYS A 137 -14.83 -17.16 -14.19
C LYS A 137 -14.85 -18.51 -14.88
N LEU A 138 -14.86 -19.61 -14.12
CA LEU A 138 -14.96 -20.95 -14.68
C LEU A 138 -16.28 -21.17 -15.44
N VAL A 139 -17.41 -20.74 -14.88
CA VAL A 139 -18.71 -20.77 -15.60
C VAL A 139 -18.58 -20.06 -16.94
N GLN A 140 -18.04 -18.84 -16.95
CA GLN A 140 -17.91 -18.07 -18.19
C GLN A 140 -16.96 -18.71 -19.20
N LEU A 141 -15.82 -19.26 -18.75
CA LEU A 141 -14.92 -20.02 -19.61
C LEU A 141 -15.62 -21.21 -20.27
N MET A 142 -16.39 -21.98 -19.51
CA MET A 142 -17.17 -23.11 -20.04
C MET A 142 -18.32 -22.67 -20.95
N LEU A 143 -18.82 -21.44 -20.79
CA LEU A 143 -19.79 -20.86 -21.72
C LEU A 143 -19.11 -20.42 -23.03
N TRP A 144 -17.90 -19.88 -22.98
CA TRP A 144 -17.15 -19.51 -24.19
C TRP A 144 -16.60 -20.71 -24.96
N ASP A 145 -16.13 -21.72 -24.24
CA ASP A 145 -15.42 -22.88 -24.77
C ASP A 145 -15.82 -24.15 -24.00
N PRO A 146 -17.00 -24.73 -24.30
CA PRO A 146 -17.56 -25.87 -23.56
C PRO A 146 -16.68 -27.11 -23.57
N ASP A 147 -15.91 -27.31 -24.65
CA ASP A 147 -15.07 -28.47 -24.87
C ASP A 147 -13.62 -28.24 -24.40
N GLY A 148 -13.27 -27.00 -24.04
CA GLY A 148 -11.94 -26.63 -23.56
C GLY A 148 -10.86 -26.57 -24.66
N GLU A 149 -11.25 -26.72 -25.93
CA GLU A 149 -10.33 -26.81 -27.07
C GLU A 149 -9.57 -25.50 -27.32
N LYS A 150 -10.24 -24.35 -27.16
CA LYS A 150 -9.65 -23.02 -27.44
C LYS A 150 -8.87 -22.48 -26.25
N THR A 151 -9.27 -22.85 -25.04
CA THR A 151 -8.72 -22.32 -23.79
C THR A 151 -7.64 -23.21 -23.20
N HIS A 152 -7.42 -24.40 -23.79
CA HIS A 152 -6.52 -25.44 -23.30
C HIS A 152 -6.80 -25.82 -21.83
N ILE A 153 -8.06 -25.71 -21.42
CA ILE A 153 -8.49 -26.11 -20.09
C ILE A 153 -8.88 -27.58 -20.14
N HIS A 154 -8.12 -28.43 -19.44
CA HIS A 154 -8.51 -29.81 -19.21
C HIS A 154 -9.69 -29.85 -18.23
N ILE A 155 -10.92 -29.79 -18.75
CA ILE A 155 -12.17 -29.77 -17.96
C ILE A 155 -12.23 -30.95 -16.97
N ASP A 156 -11.69 -32.11 -17.35
CA ASP A 156 -11.60 -33.29 -16.48
C ASP A 156 -10.75 -33.04 -15.21
N GLU A 157 -9.69 -32.24 -15.30
CA GLU A 157 -8.87 -31.85 -14.13
C GLU A 157 -9.63 -30.90 -13.19
N LEU A 158 -10.66 -30.22 -13.71
CA LEU A 158 -11.51 -29.32 -12.96
C LEU A 158 -12.78 -30.00 -12.42
N ARG A 159 -12.99 -31.30 -12.66
CA ARG A 159 -14.22 -32.02 -12.25
C ARG A 159 -14.52 -31.87 -10.76
N GLY A 160 -13.49 -31.86 -9.90
CA GLY A 160 -13.62 -31.61 -8.46
C GLY A 160 -14.04 -30.18 -8.08
N LEU A 161 -13.99 -29.23 -9.01
CA LEU A 161 -14.49 -27.85 -8.88
C LEU A 161 -15.93 -27.73 -9.37
N LEU A 162 -16.31 -28.56 -10.35
CA LEU A 162 -17.61 -28.52 -11.00
C LEU A 162 -18.75 -28.89 -10.06
N GLU A 163 -18.49 -29.83 -9.16
CA GLU A 163 -19.50 -30.42 -8.27
C GLU A 163 -19.61 -29.70 -6.92
N LYS A 164 -18.58 -28.95 -6.51
CA LYS A 164 -18.55 -28.26 -5.22
C LYS A 164 -19.55 -27.11 -5.14
N LYS A 165 -20.22 -27.02 -4.00
CA LYS A 165 -21.03 -25.86 -3.58
C LYS A 165 -20.24 -25.02 -2.56
N GLY A 166 -20.55 -23.74 -2.47
CA GLY A 166 -19.92 -22.83 -1.49
C GLY A 166 -18.63 -22.13 -1.97
N ASP A 167 -17.95 -21.49 -1.03
CA ASP A 167 -16.80 -20.59 -1.26
C ASP A 167 -15.44 -21.18 -0.85
N ASP A 168 -15.42 -22.48 -0.54
CA ASP A 168 -14.23 -23.16 -0.06
C ASP A 168 -13.04 -22.97 -1.01
N ILE A 169 -11.88 -22.68 -0.43
CA ILE A 169 -10.65 -22.43 -1.17
C ILE A 169 -10.21 -23.75 -1.83
N LEU A 170 -10.26 -23.75 -3.16
CA LEU A 170 -9.90 -24.88 -4.00
C LEU A 170 -8.36 -25.06 -4.02
N LYS A 171 -7.88 -26.16 -4.62
CA LYS A 171 -6.43 -26.35 -4.87
C LYS A 171 -5.87 -25.13 -5.59
N GLU A 172 -4.81 -24.54 -5.04
CA GLU A 172 -4.29 -23.23 -5.44
C GLU A 172 -3.90 -23.16 -6.92
N ASN A 173 -3.28 -24.22 -7.45
CA ASN A 173 -2.85 -24.30 -8.85
C ASN A 173 -4.02 -24.22 -9.83
N ALA A 174 -5.11 -24.96 -9.58
CA ALA A 174 -6.30 -24.96 -10.45
C ALA A 174 -6.98 -23.58 -10.46
N CYS A 175 -7.10 -22.95 -9.28
CA CYS A 175 -7.59 -21.58 -9.15
C CYS A 175 -6.76 -20.57 -9.95
N SER A 176 -5.44 -20.71 -9.92
CA SER A 176 -4.53 -19.81 -10.63
C SER A 176 -4.63 -19.98 -12.14
N ASN A 177 -4.71 -21.21 -12.64
CA ASN A 177 -4.91 -21.49 -14.07
C ASN A 177 -6.21 -20.88 -14.59
N ILE A 178 -7.35 -21.11 -13.92
CA ILE A 178 -8.65 -20.52 -14.30
C ILE A 178 -8.58 -19.00 -14.41
N ARG A 179 -7.97 -18.34 -13.41
CA ARG A 179 -7.86 -16.88 -13.39
C ARG A 179 -6.93 -16.36 -14.48
N ALA A 180 -5.83 -17.06 -14.76
CA ALA A 180 -4.90 -16.70 -15.81
C ALA A 180 -5.55 -16.84 -17.19
N THR A 181 -6.19 -17.97 -17.48
CA THR A 181 -6.88 -18.22 -18.76
C THR A 181 -8.01 -17.22 -18.98
N TRP A 182 -8.85 -16.98 -17.96
CA TRP A 182 -9.90 -15.95 -18.04
C TRP A 182 -9.33 -14.56 -18.30
N GLY A 183 -8.24 -14.20 -17.60
CA GLY A 183 -7.57 -12.91 -17.77
C GLY A 183 -6.93 -12.74 -19.14
N ALA A 184 -6.39 -13.82 -19.72
CA ALA A 184 -5.82 -13.81 -21.07
C ALA A 184 -6.90 -13.55 -22.13
N ILE A 185 -8.04 -14.24 -22.06
CA ILE A 185 -9.16 -14.04 -23.00
C ILE A 185 -9.70 -12.61 -22.90
N GLN A 186 -9.93 -12.12 -21.67
CA GLN A 186 -10.43 -10.76 -21.46
C GLN A 186 -9.41 -9.67 -21.79
N GLY A 187 -8.11 -9.94 -21.61
CA GLY A 187 -7.02 -9.00 -21.86
C GLY A 187 -6.66 -8.84 -23.34
N CYS A 188 -7.15 -9.73 -24.20
CA CYS A 188 -7.02 -9.60 -25.65
C CYS A 188 -8.02 -8.59 -26.25
N GLU A 189 -8.95 -8.07 -25.47
CA GLU A 189 -9.99 -7.16 -25.94
C GLU A 189 -9.81 -5.76 -25.32
N ASP A 190 -9.66 -4.74 -26.17
CA ASP A 190 -9.75 -3.32 -25.78
C ASP A 190 -11.23 -2.94 -25.54
N GLU A 191 -11.90 -3.64 -24.61
CA GLU A 191 -13.29 -3.33 -24.27
C GLU A 191 -13.37 -2.14 -23.31
N GLU A 192 -14.18 -1.14 -23.65
CA GLU A 192 -14.58 -0.12 -22.69
C GLU A 192 -15.48 -0.71 -21.59
N ILE A 193 -15.39 -0.13 -20.39
CA ILE A 193 -16.32 -0.47 -19.29
C ILE A 193 -17.73 -0.06 -19.71
N THR A 194 -18.65 -1.03 -19.71
CA THR A 194 -20.05 -0.80 -20.08
C THR A 194 -20.67 0.29 -19.19
N PRO A 195 -21.50 1.20 -19.74
CA PRO A 195 -22.06 2.31 -18.96
C PRO A 195 -22.79 1.87 -17.69
N TRP A 196 -23.49 0.74 -17.74
CA TRP A 196 -24.26 0.26 -16.60
C TRP A 196 -23.38 -0.24 -15.43
N VAL A 197 -22.17 -0.73 -15.70
CA VAL A 197 -21.21 -1.07 -14.61
C VAL A 197 -20.88 0.20 -13.81
N LYS A 198 -20.73 1.34 -14.48
CA LYS A 198 -20.48 2.63 -13.82
C LYS A 198 -21.70 3.06 -12.99
N THR A 199 -22.92 2.95 -13.55
CA THR A 199 -24.14 3.29 -12.82
C THR A 199 -24.40 2.36 -11.65
N PHE A 200 -24.07 1.06 -11.74
CA PHE A 200 -24.16 0.10 -10.64
C PHE A 200 -23.31 0.55 -9.43
N TRP A 201 -22.04 0.88 -9.67
CA TRP A 201 -21.14 1.33 -8.60
C TRP A 201 -21.54 2.71 -8.05
N GLN A 202 -21.94 3.64 -8.93
CA GLN A 202 -22.39 4.97 -8.52
C GLN A 202 -23.66 4.89 -7.68
N PHE A 203 -24.65 4.09 -8.09
CA PHE A 203 -25.87 3.85 -7.31
C PHE A 203 -25.53 3.29 -5.92
N GLY A 204 -24.62 2.32 -5.84
CA GLY A 204 -24.15 1.77 -4.57
C GLY A 204 -23.57 2.83 -3.64
N LEU A 205 -22.75 3.74 -4.17
CA LEU A 205 -22.17 4.87 -3.44
C LEU A 205 -23.24 5.86 -2.94
N ASP A 206 -24.18 6.23 -3.82
CA ASP A 206 -25.18 7.26 -3.52
C ASP A 206 -26.27 6.78 -2.56
N ASN A 207 -26.59 5.49 -2.59
CA ASN A 207 -27.75 4.94 -1.87
C ASN A 207 -27.40 4.12 -0.64
N THR A 208 -26.11 3.88 -0.33
CA THR A 208 -25.72 3.10 0.84
C THR A 208 -24.56 3.74 1.60
N PRO A 209 -24.55 3.68 2.94
CA PRO A 209 -23.51 4.34 3.73
C PRO A 209 -22.16 3.65 3.60
N CYS A 210 -21.10 4.44 3.76
CA CYS A 210 -19.75 3.92 3.89
C CYS A 210 -19.61 3.09 5.18
N LEU A 211 -18.90 1.96 5.09
CA LEU A 211 -18.56 1.10 6.23
C LEU A 211 -17.04 1.09 6.42
N PRO A 212 -16.44 2.08 7.10
CA PRO A 212 -14.99 2.16 7.22
C PRO A 212 -14.44 0.93 7.96
N TRP A 213 -13.45 0.26 7.37
CA TRP A 213 -12.72 -0.76 8.10
C TRP A 213 -11.96 -0.12 9.25
N ASN A 214 -12.34 -0.47 10.47
CA ASN A 214 -11.62 -0.06 11.67
C ASN A 214 -10.84 -1.28 12.18
N PRO A 215 -9.54 -1.41 11.88
CA PRO A 215 -8.72 -2.40 12.56
C PRO A 215 -8.90 -2.17 14.06
N LYS A 216 -9.32 -3.22 14.79
CA LYS A 216 -9.75 -3.11 16.20
C LYS A 216 -8.80 -2.19 16.97
N LYS A 217 -9.30 -1.05 17.48
CA LYS A 217 -8.57 -0.17 18.38
C LYS A 217 -8.02 -1.03 19.54
N GLY A 218 -6.70 -1.11 19.66
CA GLY A 218 -6.07 -1.43 20.95
C GLY A 218 -5.42 -2.80 21.12
N ARG A 219 -4.71 -3.36 20.14
CA ARG A 219 -3.74 -4.43 20.44
C ARG A 219 -2.26 -4.14 20.17
N ASP A 220 -1.95 -3.15 19.34
CA ASP A 220 -0.57 -2.98 18.86
C ASP A 220 0.07 -1.65 19.29
N ARG A 221 -0.30 -1.11 20.47
CA ARG A 221 0.69 -0.26 21.15
C ARG A 221 1.86 -1.17 21.45
N ILE A 222 3.00 -0.91 20.81
CA ILE A 222 4.21 -1.69 21.04
C ILE A 222 4.54 -1.58 22.53
N ARG A 223 4.23 -2.63 23.28
CA ARG A 223 4.64 -2.78 24.66
C ARG A 223 6.03 -3.35 24.62
N LEU A 224 7.02 -2.46 24.70
CA LEU A 224 8.41 -2.88 24.86
C LEU A 224 8.51 -3.79 26.08
N SER A 225 9.13 -4.96 25.89
CA SER A 225 9.42 -5.90 26.97
C SER A 225 10.24 -5.20 28.06
N SER A 226 10.13 -5.67 29.31
CA SER A 226 10.95 -5.15 30.42
C SER A 226 12.45 -5.27 30.13
N ASN A 227 12.83 -6.31 29.37
CA ASN A 227 14.20 -6.57 28.97
C ASN A 227 14.69 -5.52 27.96
N LEU A 228 13.89 -5.22 26.92
CA LEU A 228 14.24 -4.18 25.94
C LEU A 228 14.40 -2.80 26.60
N LYS A 229 13.49 -2.45 27.52
CA LYS A 229 13.61 -1.22 28.33
C LYS A 229 14.89 -1.17 29.16
N SER A 230 15.32 -2.31 29.70
CA SER A 230 16.57 -2.43 30.46
C SER A 230 17.80 -2.18 29.56
N SER A 231 17.80 -2.74 28.35
CA SER A 231 18.87 -2.54 27.37
C SER A 231 18.97 -1.11 26.90
N ILE A 232 17.85 -0.43 26.64
CA ILE A 232 17.83 0.98 26.28
C ILE A 232 18.47 1.84 27.39
N LYS A 233 18.17 1.57 28.66
CA LYS A 233 18.84 2.24 29.79
C LYS A 233 20.35 2.01 29.81
N LYS A 234 20.84 0.84 29.37
CA LYS A 234 22.29 0.57 29.25
C LYS A 234 22.91 1.42 28.13
N ILE A 235 22.24 1.50 26.97
CA ILE A 235 22.65 2.34 25.84
C ILE A 235 22.72 3.81 26.28
N ASP A 236 21.69 4.32 26.97
CA ASP A 236 21.65 5.71 27.46
C ASP A 236 22.79 6.01 28.44
N ARG A 237 23.07 5.10 29.39
CA ARG A 237 24.19 5.26 30.33
C ARG A 237 25.53 5.32 29.62
N LEU A 238 25.72 4.49 28.60
CA LEU A 238 26.93 4.49 27.81
C LEU A 238 27.05 5.78 27.00
N TRP A 239 26.01 6.18 26.29
CA TRP A 239 25.98 7.43 25.53
C TRP A 239 26.31 8.62 26.42
N ASN A 240 25.71 8.71 27.60
CA ASN A 240 26.02 9.75 28.59
C ASN A 240 27.48 9.73 29.05
N THR A 241 28.10 8.54 29.14
CA THR A 241 29.53 8.42 29.45
C THR A 241 30.40 8.97 28.31
N ILE A 242 30.05 8.66 27.05
CA ILE A 242 30.77 9.16 25.87
C ILE A 242 30.64 10.68 25.79
N VAL A 243 29.44 11.23 25.94
CA VAL A 243 29.19 12.68 25.96
C VAL A 243 29.98 13.36 27.08
N ALA A 244 30.06 12.76 28.27
CA ALA A 244 30.82 13.33 29.39
C ALA A 244 32.34 13.38 29.13
N VAL A 245 32.86 12.42 28.36
CA VAL A 245 34.26 12.41 27.92
C VAL A 245 34.46 13.42 26.79
N ASN A 246 33.49 13.51 25.89
CA ASN A 246 33.53 14.27 24.64
C ASN A 246 34.83 14.00 23.85
N PRO A 247 34.98 12.80 23.25
CA PRO A 247 36.18 12.43 22.49
C PRO A 247 36.52 13.49 21.45
N LYS A 248 37.82 13.78 21.29
CA LYS A 248 38.30 14.81 20.37
C LYS A 248 39.22 14.19 19.31
N HIS A 249 39.00 14.62 18.09
CA HIS A 249 39.88 14.53 16.95
C HIS A 249 40.82 15.75 16.95
N ASP A 250 41.98 15.64 16.30
CA ASP A 250 42.96 16.74 16.21
C ASP A 250 42.37 17.99 15.54
N LEU A 251 41.40 17.76 14.65
CA LEU A 251 40.54 18.79 14.07
C LEU A 251 39.20 18.82 14.81
N LEU A 252 38.95 19.89 15.58
CA LEU A 252 37.76 20.01 16.42
C LEU A 252 36.45 19.88 15.64
N PHE A 253 36.38 20.47 14.44
CA PHE A 253 35.19 20.47 13.60
C PHE A 253 34.78 19.05 13.15
N VAL A 254 35.74 18.12 12.98
CA VAL A 254 35.47 16.70 12.72
C VAL A 254 34.77 16.06 13.91
N SER A 255 35.25 16.38 15.12
CA SER A 255 34.63 15.90 16.38
C SER A 255 33.20 16.41 16.52
N ASP A 256 32.98 17.70 16.21
CA ASP A 256 31.66 18.34 16.32
C ASP A 256 30.64 17.69 15.38
N VAL A 257 31.03 17.43 14.13
CA VAL A 257 30.18 16.73 13.15
C VAL A 257 29.92 15.28 13.59
N ALA A 258 30.96 14.52 13.96
CA ALA A 258 30.84 13.12 14.35
C ALA A 258 29.96 12.94 15.62
N MET A 259 30.21 13.75 16.65
CA MET A 259 29.41 13.77 17.88
C MET A 259 27.99 14.25 17.62
N GLY A 260 27.82 15.29 16.80
CA GLY A 260 26.51 15.85 16.45
C GLY A 260 25.63 14.85 15.71
N LEU A 261 26.17 14.18 14.68
CA LEU A 261 25.47 13.15 13.92
C LEU A 261 25.13 11.95 14.81
N THR A 262 26.07 11.47 15.62
CA THR A 262 25.81 10.34 16.54
C THR A 262 24.72 10.70 17.57
N CYS A 263 24.76 11.92 18.13
CA CYS A 263 23.73 12.42 19.04
C CYS A 263 22.35 12.48 18.37
N ARG A 264 22.29 12.97 17.13
CA ARG A 264 21.07 13.01 16.31
C ARG A 264 20.51 11.60 16.08
N ILE A 265 21.36 10.64 15.71
CA ILE A 265 20.97 9.24 15.51
C ILE A 265 20.43 8.62 16.80
N TRP A 266 21.10 8.84 17.95
CA TRP A 266 20.64 8.38 19.25
C TRP A 266 19.31 9.04 19.68
N ARG A 267 19.12 10.34 19.42
CA ARG A 267 17.84 11.02 19.70
C ARG A 267 16.70 10.47 18.85
N PHE A 268 16.93 10.17 17.57
CA PHE A 268 15.90 9.58 16.73
C PHE A 268 15.44 8.21 17.23
N MET A 269 16.31 7.39 17.81
CA MET A 269 15.90 6.13 18.47
C MET A 269 14.79 6.39 19.50
N HIS A 270 14.95 7.41 20.35
CA HIS A 270 13.94 7.79 21.35
C HIS A 270 12.66 8.30 20.70
N HIS A 271 12.75 9.19 19.70
CA HIS A 271 11.57 9.68 18.98
C HIS A 271 10.78 8.56 18.30
N ILE A 272 11.47 7.58 17.70
CA ILE A 272 10.85 6.40 17.11
C ILE A 272 10.08 5.61 18.17
N MET A 273 10.69 5.39 19.34
CA MET A 273 10.07 4.65 20.43
C MET A 273 8.85 5.38 21.01
N GLU A 274 8.97 6.69 21.25
CA GLU A 274 7.90 7.53 21.79
C GLU A 274 6.71 7.56 20.84
N ALA A 275 6.95 7.85 19.56
CA ALA A 275 5.92 7.86 18.53
C ALA A 275 5.26 6.48 18.40
N SER A 276 6.06 5.40 18.38
CA SER A 276 5.56 4.03 18.35
C SER A 276 4.70 3.68 19.57
N GLY A 277 5.12 4.06 20.77
CA GLY A 277 4.39 3.82 22.02
C GLY A 277 3.09 4.63 22.11
N ALA A 278 3.06 5.82 21.50
CA ALA A 278 1.87 6.65 21.36
C ALA A 278 0.89 6.14 20.30
N GLY A 279 1.31 5.22 19.43
CA GLY A 279 0.52 4.75 18.28
C GLY A 279 0.60 5.69 17.07
N ASN A 280 1.61 6.56 17.01
CA ASN A 280 1.88 7.47 15.89
C ASN A 280 2.88 6.82 14.92
N GLY A 281 2.45 5.77 14.21
CA GLY A 281 3.35 5.01 13.34
C GLY A 281 3.97 5.82 12.20
N GLU A 282 3.23 6.79 11.67
CA GLU A 282 3.73 7.68 10.62
C GLU A 282 4.94 8.48 11.09
N ILE A 283 4.83 9.11 12.26
CA ILE A 283 5.94 9.88 12.87
C ILE A 283 7.11 8.98 13.20
N ALA A 284 6.87 7.76 13.67
CA ALA A 284 7.93 6.79 13.93
C ALA A 284 8.67 6.36 12.65
N GLU A 285 7.96 6.07 11.55
CA GLU A 285 8.59 5.75 10.26
C GLU A 285 9.32 6.97 9.66
N MET A 286 8.79 8.20 9.82
CA MET A 286 9.50 9.43 9.43
C MET A 286 10.81 9.62 10.20
N ALA A 287 10.76 9.47 11.54
CA ALA A 287 11.95 9.57 12.38
C ALA A 287 12.99 8.50 12.03
N ALA A 288 12.55 7.27 11.71
CA ALA A 288 13.42 6.20 11.22
C ALA A 288 14.06 6.54 9.87
N CYS A 289 13.33 7.18 8.94
CA CYS A 289 13.90 7.68 7.68
C CYS A 289 15.05 8.66 7.95
N CYS A 290 14.80 9.67 8.78
CA CYS A 290 15.80 10.67 9.13
C CYS A 290 17.01 10.09 9.87
N GLN A 291 16.78 9.07 10.71
CA GLN A 291 17.84 8.36 11.40
C GLN A 291 18.74 7.61 10.41
N TRP A 292 18.15 6.93 9.43
CA TRP A 292 18.91 6.18 8.44
C TRP A 292 19.77 7.08 7.56
N ASP A 293 19.20 8.20 7.08
CA ASP A 293 19.97 9.21 6.34
C ASP A 293 21.17 9.69 7.16
N SER A 294 20.95 9.95 8.45
CA SER A 294 22.01 10.39 9.37
C SER A 294 23.08 9.32 9.55
N VAL A 295 22.71 8.04 9.65
CA VAL A 295 23.67 6.91 9.75
C VAL A 295 24.50 6.77 8.49
N VAL A 296 23.88 6.83 7.30
CA VAL A 296 24.60 6.70 6.04
C VAL A 296 25.55 7.85 5.82
N THR A 297 25.09 9.09 6.06
CA THR A 297 25.96 10.26 5.99
C THR A 297 27.12 10.16 6.98
N PHE A 298 26.84 9.77 8.23
CA PHE A 298 27.86 9.62 9.26
C PHE A 298 28.91 8.59 8.87
N GLU A 299 28.50 7.37 8.55
CA GLU A 299 29.44 6.31 8.17
C GLU A 299 30.21 6.64 6.90
N TRP A 300 29.59 7.32 5.93
CA TRP A 300 30.26 7.73 4.70
C TRP A 300 31.36 8.76 4.97
N LEU A 301 31.09 9.76 5.83
CA LEU A 301 32.09 10.73 6.26
C LEU A 301 33.24 10.05 7.02
N ILE A 302 32.93 9.12 7.93
CA ILE A 302 33.92 8.37 8.70
C ILE A 302 34.79 7.48 7.80
N GLU A 303 34.19 6.75 6.86
CA GLU A 303 34.90 5.84 5.94
C GLU A 303 35.84 6.60 4.98
N ARG A 304 35.42 7.81 4.55
CA ARG A 304 36.23 8.67 3.69
C ARG A 304 37.37 9.33 4.44
N ASP A 305 37.19 9.62 5.73
CA ASP A 305 38.16 10.25 6.61
C ASP A 305 38.85 11.49 5.99
N ASP A 306 38.06 12.31 5.28
CA ASP A 306 38.54 13.48 4.56
C ASP A 306 38.06 14.76 5.28
N PRO A 307 38.95 15.50 5.96
CA PRO A 307 38.59 16.73 6.65
C PRO A 307 37.87 17.77 5.78
N GLU A 308 38.14 17.81 4.48
CA GLU A 308 37.48 18.73 3.57
C GLU A 308 35.98 18.39 3.41
N LEU A 309 35.62 17.10 3.39
CA LEU A 309 34.22 16.66 3.35
C LEU A 309 33.47 17.01 4.64
N PHE A 310 34.12 16.90 5.80
CA PHE A 310 33.54 17.32 7.08
C PHE A 310 33.30 18.84 7.12
N LEU A 311 34.25 19.62 6.61
CA LEU A 311 34.12 21.07 6.52
C LEU A 311 33.00 21.46 5.55
N GLN A 312 32.92 20.81 4.39
CA GLN A 312 31.83 21.01 3.43
C GLN A 312 30.46 20.67 4.03
N TYR A 313 30.34 19.54 4.74
CA TYR A 313 29.12 19.16 5.45
C TYR A 313 28.67 20.25 6.43
N MET A 314 29.61 20.80 7.21
CA MET A 314 29.35 21.86 8.18
C MET A 314 28.92 23.18 7.49
N MET A 315 29.67 23.60 6.47
CA MET A 315 29.45 24.87 5.75
C MET A 315 28.21 24.88 4.87
N TYR A 316 27.72 23.71 4.48
CA TYR A 316 26.53 23.58 3.66
C TYR A 316 25.32 24.35 4.21
N SER A 317 25.07 24.26 5.52
CA SER A 317 23.92 24.95 6.14
C SER A 317 24.00 26.48 6.03
N ALA A 318 25.19 27.05 6.22
CA ALA A 318 25.43 28.47 6.04
C ALA A 318 25.29 28.88 4.56
N GLY A 319 25.80 28.07 3.63
CA GLY A 319 25.65 28.31 2.19
C GLY A 319 24.19 28.28 1.71
N LYS A 320 23.35 27.38 2.26
CA LYS A 320 21.90 27.34 1.99
C LYS A 320 21.17 28.57 2.55
N SER A 321 21.54 28.99 3.75
CA SER A 321 20.99 30.19 4.38
C SER A 321 21.37 31.45 3.59
N LYS A 322 22.62 31.53 3.10
CA LYS A 322 23.09 32.58 2.20
C LYS A 322 22.32 32.61 0.88
N ALA A 323 22.14 31.47 0.22
CA ALA A 323 21.34 31.39 -1.01
C ALA A 323 19.88 31.81 -0.78
N THR A 324 19.31 31.46 0.38
CA THR A 324 17.94 31.87 0.76
C THR A 324 17.85 33.37 1.00
N LEU A 325 18.85 33.95 1.66
CA LEU A 325 18.94 35.38 1.93
C LEU A 325 19.05 36.20 0.63
N GLU A 326 19.92 35.80 -0.31
CA GLU A 326 20.05 36.48 -1.61
C GLU A 326 18.76 36.40 -2.43
N ARG A 327 18.07 35.24 -2.38
CA ARG A 327 16.76 35.10 -3.00
C ARG A 327 15.71 35.99 -2.35
N LEU A 328 15.66 36.06 -1.02
CA LEU A 328 14.75 36.93 -0.28
C LEU A 328 14.95 38.40 -0.67
N ARG A 329 16.21 38.87 -0.73
CA ARG A 329 16.56 40.22 -1.16
C ARG A 329 16.07 40.49 -2.60
N THR A 330 16.40 39.59 -3.52
CA THR A 330 16.01 39.69 -4.95
C THR A 330 14.49 39.69 -5.15
N GLU A 331 13.76 38.76 -4.52
CA GLU A 331 12.31 38.66 -4.65
C GLU A 331 11.60 39.87 -4.02
N THR A 332 12.10 40.38 -2.90
CA THR A 332 11.56 41.58 -2.24
C THR A 332 11.74 42.83 -3.11
N GLU A 333 12.91 43.00 -3.73
CA GLU A 333 13.17 44.09 -4.67
C GLU A 333 12.28 44.00 -5.91
N THR A 334 12.01 42.79 -6.40
CA THR A 334 11.27 42.57 -7.65
C THR A 334 9.75 42.65 -7.46
N TYR A 335 9.23 42.06 -6.39
CA TYR A 335 7.79 41.85 -6.19
C TYR A 335 7.22 42.55 -4.95
N GLY A 336 8.04 43.29 -4.20
CA GLY A 336 7.70 43.80 -2.87
C GLY A 336 7.79 42.72 -1.80
N GLY A 337 7.59 43.08 -0.53
CA GLY A 337 7.70 42.14 0.60
C GLY A 337 8.58 42.61 1.77
N GLU A 338 8.80 43.92 1.91
CA GLU A 338 9.72 44.48 2.90
C GLU A 338 9.42 44.02 4.34
N GLU A 339 8.14 43.77 4.67
CA GLU A 339 7.75 43.24 5.99
C GLU A 339 8.29 41.82 6.23
N LEU A 340 8.25 40.94 5.22
CA LEU A 340 8.81 39.59 5.33
C LEU A 340 10.33 39.65 5.43
N LYS A 341 10.95 40.52 4.62
CA LYS A 341 12.40 40.74 4.64
C LYS A 341 12.89 41.20 6.01
N VAL A 342 12.28 42.25 6.59
CA VAL A 342 12.64 42.76 7.93
C VAL A 342 12.52 41.68 9.02
N LYS A 343 11.57 40.75 8.88
CA LYS A 343 11.37 39.65 9.85
C LYS A 343 12.34 38.48 9.68
N VAL A 344 12.73 38.15 8.45
CA VAL A 344 13.47 36.91 8.13
C VAL A 344 14.97 37.15 7.95
N GLU A 345 15.35 38.28 7.36
CA GLU A 345 16.75 38.60 7.04
C GLU A 345 17.68 38.59 8.26
N PRO A 346 17.34 39.21 9.41
CA PRO A 346 18.20 39.16 10.60
C PRO A 346 18.47 37.73 11.08
N THR A 347 17.46 36.87 11.03
CA THR A 347 17.58 35.46 11.40
C THR A 347 18.51 34.71 10.46
N LEU A 348 18.36 34.88 9.15
CA LEU A 348 19.25 34.24 8.17
C LEU A 348 20.71 34.72 8.32
N ILE A 349 20.93 36.01 8.57
CA ILE A 349 22.27 36.55 8.82
C ILE A 349 22.87 35.92 10.08
N GLN A 350 22.08 35.82 11.16
CA GLN A 350 22.50 35.18 12.40
C GLN A 350 22.83 33.71 12.17
N GLU A 351 21.99 32.95 11.47
CA GLU A 351 22.23 31.53 11.12
C GLU A 351 23.52 31.34 10.32
N ILE A 352 23.82 32.24 9.38
CA ILE A 352 25.07 32.21 8.60
C ILE A 352 26.28 32.48 9.50
N GLN A 353 26.21 33.50 10.35
CA GLN A 353 27.31 33.87 11.24
C GLN A 353 27.58 32.79 12.31
N GLU A 354 26.53 32.24 12.90
CA GLU A 354 26.63 31.15 13.90
C GLU A 354 27.08 29.84 13.25
N GLY A 355 26.59 29.52 12.06
CA GLY A 355 26.90 28.28 11.35
C GLY A 355 28.30 28.26 10.72
N ALA A 356 28.76 29.38 10.17
CA ALA A 356 30.06 29.47 9.49
C ALA A 356 31.18 30.04 10.36
N GLY A 357 30.85 30.74 11.45
CA GLY A 357 31.83 31.47 12.26
C GLY A 357 32.51 32.64 11.52
N ILE A 358 31.99 33.03 10.36
CA ILE A 358 32.51 34.08 9.50
C ILE A 358 31.39 35.00 9.01
N TRP A 359 31.78 36.15 8.48
CA TRP A 359 30.86 37.14 7.93
C TRP A 359 30.11 36.60 6.72
N GLU A 360 28.83 36.97 6.60
CA GLU A 360 27.92 36.59 5.52
C GLU A 360 28.51 36.81 4.11
N GLN A 361 29.27 37.89 3.94
CA GLN A 361 29.89 38.27 2.67
C GLN A 361 31.00 37.31 2.23
N LEU A 362 31.51 36.49 3.15
CA LEU A 362 32.60 35.54 2.91
C LEU A 362 32.08 34.10 2.71
N VAL A 363 30.77 33.89 2.87
CA VAL A 363 30.13 32.59 2.67
C VAL A 363 29.64 32.47 1.23
N ASN A 364 30.02 31.38 0.55
CA ASN A 364 29.53 31.08 -0.79
C ASN A 364 28.09 30.57 -0.74
N GLU A 365 27.29 30.94 -1.74
CA GLU A 365 25.95 30.36 -1.93
C GLU A 365 26.04 28.88 -2.26
N GLU A 366 25.13 28.09 -1.68
CA GLU A 366 24.98 26.67 -2.01
C GLU A 366 23.58 26.38 -2.57
N ARG A 367 23.51 25.75 -3.75
CA ARG A 367 22.27 25.51 -4.50
C ARG A 367 21.98 24.03 -4.72
N GLY A 368 22.95 23.14 -4.46
CA GLY A 368 22.84 21.69 -4.58
C GLY A 368 22.65 20.97 -3.24
N GLY A 369 23.04 19.69 -3.22
CA GLY A 369 23.28 18.93 -2.00
C GLY A 369 24.68 19.22 -1.44
N TRP A 370 24.93 18.82 -0.19
CA TRP A 370 26.20 19.10 0.49
C TRP A 370 27.37 18.29 -0.05
N ALA A 371 27.07 17.13 -0.64
CA ALA A 371 27.99 16.33 -1.43
C ALA A 371 27.44 16.21 -2.86
N LYS A 372 28.29 15.81 -3.81
CA LYS A 372 27.84 15.49 -5.18
C LYS A 372 27.01 14.21 -5.19
N GLU A 373 27.29 13.32 -4.25
CA GLU A 373 26.69 12.02 -4.06
C GLU A 373 25.34 12.14 -3.33
N GLY A 374 24.30 11.47 -3.82
CA GLY A 374 23.05 11.32 -3.09
C GLY A 374 23.14 10.21 -2.03
N THR A 375 22.14 10.10 -1.16
CA THR A 375 22.11 9.02 -0.15
C THR A 375 22.20 7.62 -0.77
N TYR A 376 21.64 7.44 -1.97
CA TYR A 376 21.78 6.20 -2.74
C TYR A 376 23.24 5.87 -3.08
N ASP A 377 23.98 6.87 -3.58
CA ASP A 377 25.37 6.71 -3.99
C ASP A 377 26.26 6.47 -2.76
N MET A 378 26.05 7.22 -1.67
CA MET A 378 26.73 6.98 -0.40
C MET A 378 26.48 5.55 0.11
N ALA A 379 25.22 5.08 0.08
CA ALA A 379 24.88 3.72 0.49
C ALA A 379 25.52 2.66 -0.42
N LYS A 380 25.61 2.93 -1.72
CA LYS A 380 26.28 2.05 -2.68
C LYS A 380 27.77 1.94 -2.38
N GLU A 381 28.45 3.05 -2.11
CA GLU A 381 29.87 3.07 -1.76
C GLU A 381 30.15 2.33 -0.45
N LEU A 382 29.27 2.48 0.55
CA LEU A 382 29.34 1.75 1.82
C LEU A 382 28.92 0.27 1.71
N SER A 383 28.61 -0.25 0.51
CA SER A 383 28.10 -1.61 0.30
C SER A 383 26.79 -1.91 1.07
N LYS A 384 25.94 -0.90 1.26
CA LYS A 384 24.66 -0.95 1.99
C LYS A 384 23.42 -0.90 1.11
N LEU A 385 23.54 -1.15 -0.19
CA LEU A 385 22.42 -1.02 -1.13
C LEU A 385 21.21 -1.90 -0.72
N HIS A 386 21.47 -3.08 -0.15
CA HIS A 386 20.43 -3.94 0.40
C HIS A 386 19.63 -3.27 1.54
N GLU A 387 20.31 -2.58 2.46
CA GLU A 387 19.66 -1.82 3.54
C GLU A 387 18.86 -0.63 2.97
N TYR A 388 19.39 0.05 1.95
CA TYR A 388 18.69 1.14 1.26
C TYR A 388 17.38 0.64 0.64
N GLU A 389 17.41 -0.48 -0.07
CA GLU A 389 16.24 -1.03 -0.76
C GLU A 389 15.16 -1.53 0.21
N ILE A 390 15.55 -2.16 1.31
CA ILE A 390 14.62 -2.73 2.29
C ILE A 390 14.05 -1.65 3.22
N TYR A 391 14.90 -0.81 3.77
CA TYR A 391 14.51 0.15 4.80
C TYR A 391 14.25 1.52 4.18
N PHE A 392 15.27 2.16 3.61
CA PHE A 392 15.17 3.57 3.26
C PHE A 392 14.09 3.85 2.21
N ARG A 393 14.06 3.10 1.11
CA ARG A 393 13.06 3.29 0.04
C ARG A 393 11.63 3.16 0.56
N ARG A 394 11.41 2.27 1.53
CA ARG A 394 10.11 2.09 2.18
C ARG A 394 9.79 3.22 3.15
N LEU A 395 10.78 3.75 3.87
CA LEU A 395 10.59 4.82 4.86
C LEU A 395 10.42 6.18 4.19
N SER A 396 11.12 6.44 3.09
CA SER A 396 11.03 7.69 2.32
C SER A 396 9.65 7.88 1.68
N ASP A 397 8.92 6.80 1.39
CA ASP A 397 7.51 6.86 0.98
C ASP A 397 6.65 7.71 1.94
N ILE A 398 6.95 7.65 3.24
CA ILE A 398 6.21 8.39 4.26
C ILE A 398 6.53 9.89 4.17
N VAL A 399 7.80 10.23 3.99
CA VAL A 399 8.25 11.63 3.85
C VAL A 399 7.70 12.27 2.58
N HIS A 400 7.57 11.49 1.50
CA HIS A 400 7.10 11.98 0.20
C HIS A 400 5.57 11.90 0.02
N GLY A 401 4.82 11.45 1.03
CA GLY A 401 3.36 11.37 0.95
C GLY A 401 2.86 10.45 -0.16
N THR A 402 3.57 9.36 -0.43
CA THR A 402 3.20 8.45 -1.53
C THR A 402 1.89 7.72 -1.22
N TRP A 403 1.30 7.07 -2.23
CA TRP A 403 0.03 6.34 -2.06
C TRP A 403 0.05 5.37 -0.87
N ARG A 404 1.18 4.70 -0.63
CA ARG A 404 1.37 3.80 0.52
C ARG A 404 1.20 4.52 1.85
N ALA A 405 1.76 5.73 1.99
CA ALA A 405 1.64 6.54 3.20
C ALA A 405 0.18 6.95 3.44
N LEU A 406 -0.49 7.42 2.39
CA LEU A 406 -1.91 7.79 2.44
C LEU A 406 -2.80 6.59 2.79
N GLU A 407 -2.63 5.48 2.08
CA GLU A 407 -3.38 4.24 2.31
C GLU A 407 -3.23 3.73 3.75
N ARG A 408 -2.01 3.75 4.28
CA ARG A 408 -1.71 3.24 5.62
C ARG A 408 -2.21 4.18 6.71
N TYR A 409 -1.91 5.47 6.63
CA TYR A 409 -2.12 6.37 7.78
C TYR A 409 -3.40 7.20 7.68
N HIS A 410 -3.75 7.67 6.49
CA HIS A 410 -4.78 8.70 6.28
C HIS A 410 -6.08 8.17 5.68
N LEU A 411 -6.09 6.93 5.19
CA LEU A 411 -7.24 6.33 4.52
C LEU A 411 -7.68 5.03 5.19
N ARG A 412 -8.96 4.68 5.04
CA ARG A 412 -9.51 3.36 5.38
C ARG A 412 -10.31 2.82 4.22
N LYS A 413 -10.14 1.53 3.95
CA LYS A 413 -10.92 0.85 2.93
C LYS A 413 -12.36 0.69 3.41
N CYS A 414 -13.33 1.03 2.56
CA CYS A 414 -14.74 0.74 2.84
C CYS A 414 -15.01 -0.75 2.69
N LEU A 415 -15.70 -1.32 3.67
CA LEU A 415 -16.15 -2.70 3.68
C LEU A 415 -17.52 -2.89 3.02
N ASN A 416 -18.20 -1.81 2.64
CA ASN A 416 -19.46 -1.92 1.91
C ASN A 416 -19.19 -2.54 0.54
N PRO A 417 -19.74 -3.73 0.23
CA PRO A 417 -19.46 -4.40 -1.02
C PRO A 417 -19.86 -3.63 -2.28
N LEU A 418 -20.87 -2.76 -2.17
CA LEU A 418 -21.37 -1.92 -3.27
C LEU A 418 -20.51 -0.69 -3.52
N HIS A 419 -19.48 -0.44 -2.71
CA HIS A 419 -18.56 0.71 -2.88
C HIS A 419 -17.24 0.31 -3.54
N ALA A 420 -17.17 -0.91 -4.08
CA ALA A 420 -15.98 -1.47 -4.72
C ALA A 420 -14.69 -1.40 -3.87
N GLY A 421 -14.83 -1.28 -2.54
CA GLY A 421 -13.71 -1.08 -1.61
C GLY A 421 -12.91 0.20 -1.86
N HIS A 422 -13.59 1.32 -2.14
CA HIS A 422 -12.96 2.65 -2.20
C HIS A 422 -12.29 3.03 -0.86
N TYR A 423 -11.55 4.13 -0.86
CA TYR A 423 -10.91 4.65 0.35
C TYR A 423 -11.68 5.85 0.89
N ILE A 424 -11.78 5.91 2.23
CA ILE A 424 -12.42 6.98 2.98
C ILE A 424 -11.34 7.67 3.82
N ALA A 425 -11.38 9.00 3.88
CA ALA A 425 -10.49 9.77 4.76
C ALA A 425 -10.68 9.36 6.23
N TRP A 426 -9.58 9.26 6.96
CA TRP A 426 -9.57 8.81 8.34
C TRP A 426 -8.82 9.78 9.24
N THR A 427 -9.51 10.25 10.27
CA THR A 427 -8.98 11.19 11.28
C THR A 427 -8.82 10.54 12.66
N GLY A 428 -9.14 9.24 12.78
CA GLY A 428 -8.95 8.50 14.02
C GLY A 428 -7.49 8.08 14.23
N ALA A 429 -7.25 7.27 15.26
CA ALA A 429 -5.92 6.74 15.55
C ALA A 429 -5.30 6.05 14.31
N THR A 430 -4.02 6.35 14.07
CA THR A 430 -3.24 5.82 12.97
C THR A 430 -2.74 4.41 13.29
N HIS A 431 -2.22 3.71 12.26
CA HIS A 431 -1.57 2.42 12.46
C HIS A 431 -0.26 2.61 13.24
N ASP A 432 0.15 1.60 14.00
CA ASP A 432 1.50 1.56 14.54
C ASP A 432 2.54 1.34 13.43
N ALA A 433 3.80 1.68 13.75
CA ALA A 433 4.93 1.45 12.85
C ALA A 433 5.39 -0.01 12.83
N GLY A 434 4.94 -0.83 13.78
CA GLY A 434 5.42 -2.18 14.06
C GLY A 434 6.70 -2.19 14.91
N VAL A 435 6.90 -3.27 15.66
CA VAL A 435 8.08 -3.46 16.52
C VAL A 435 9.39 -3.44 15.75
N SER A 436 9.36 -3.80 14.46
CA SER A 436 10.53 -3.79 13.58
C SER A 436 11.11 -2.40 13.39
N ILE A 437 10.30 -1.34 13.40
CA ILE A 437 10.77 0.04 13.29
C ILE A 437 11.47 0.48 14.59
N VAL A 438 10.96 0.08 15.75
CA VAL A 438 11.64 0.32 17.02
C VAL A 438 12.99 -0.41 17.07
N HIS A 439 13.02 -1.68 16.65
CA HIS A 439 14.26 -2.44 16.59
C HIS A 439 15.29 -1.79 15.66
N PHE A 440 14.86 -1.44 14.46
CA PHE A 440 15.67 -0.72 13.49
C PHE A 440 16.32 0.52 14.14
N GLY A 441 15.53 1.32 14.85
CA GLY A 441 16.04 2.54 15.47
C GLY A 441 17.06 2.31 16.57
N ILE A 442 16.92 1.23 17.34
CA ILE A 442 17.90 0.84 18.37
C ILE A 442 19.21 0.39 17.72
N ASN A 443 19.15 -0.46 16.70
CA ASN A 443 20.34 -0.95 16.01
C ASN A 443 21.14 0.19 15.36
N MET A 444 20.45 1.13 14.71
CA MET A 444 21.09 2.29 14.08
C MET A 444 21.85 3.15 15.11
N ALA A 445 21.29 3.32 16.32
CA ALA A 445 21.97 4.03 17.39
C ALA A 445 23.20 3.29 17.93
N ILE A 446 23.10 1.98 18.15
CA ILE A 446 24.24 1.16 18.61
C ILE A 446 25.37 1.21 17.59
N ARG A 447 25.04 1.00 16.31
CA ARG A 447 25.98 1.04 15.19
C ARG A 447 26.71 2.37 15.11
N ALA A 448 26.00 3.48 15.17
CA ALA A 448 26.61 4.82 15.15
C ALA A 448 27.56 5.05 16.33
N ILE A 449 27.16 4.62 17.54
CA ILE A 449 28.01 4.73 18.73
C ILE A 449 29.30 3.90 18.59
N LEU A 450 29.21 2.70 18.02
CA LEU A 450 30.36 1.84 17.74
C LEU A 450 31.32 2.47 16.75
N VAL A 451 30.80 2.93 15.61
CA VAL A 451 31.59 3.60 14.56
C VAL A 451 32.30 4.82 15.12
N LEU A 452 31.60 5.66 15.92
CA LEU A 452 32.19 6.81 16.58
C LEU A 452 33.39 6.42 17.45
N ILE A 453 33.25 5.39 18.30
CA ILE A 453 34.33 4.99 19.20
C ILE A 453 35.53 4.43 18.44
N GLN A 454 35.29 3.65 17.39
CA GLN A 454 36.35 3.10 16.55
C GLN A 454 37.10 4.22 15.83
N TYR A 455 36.37 5.17 15.26
CA TYR A 455 36.96 6.30 14.54
C TYR A 455 37.82 7.18 15.43
N MET A 456 37.38 7.43 16.67
CA MET A 456 38.14 8.22 17.65
C MET A 456 39.30 7.42 18.30
N GLY A 457 39.69 6.30 17.67
CA GLY A 457 40.48 5.16 18.16
C GLY A 457 41.90 5.39 18.70
N SER A 458 42.36 6.62 18.90
CA SER A 458 43.62 6.94 19.58
C SER A 458 43.44 7.59 20.97
N SER A 459 42.23 8.09 21.26
CA SER A 459 41.86 8.67 22.57
C SER A 459 40.77 7.88 23.31
N ALA A 460 40.14 6.90 22.65
CA ALA A 460 39.07 6.08 23.23
C ALA A 460 39.59 4.89 24.05
N ASN A 461 39.01 4.69 25.24
CA ASN A 461 39.40 3.64 26.18
C ASN A 461 39.02 2.24 25.65
N PRO A 462 39.96 1.26 25.52
CA PRO A 462 39.66 -0.10 25.04
C PRO A 462 38.57 -0.84 25.83
N LYS A 463 38.25 -0.39 27.06
CA LYS A 463 37.13 -0.90 27.86
C LYS A 463 35.76 -0.52 27.30
N TRP A 464 35.63 0.55 26.50
CA TRP A 464 34.35 0.96 25.90
C TRP A 464 33.96 0.06 24.73
N GLN A 465 34.90 -0.27 23.87
CA GLN A 465 34.67 -1.17 22.74
C GLN A 465 34.15 -2.54 23.20
N LYS A 466 34.84 -3.18 24.15
CA LYS A 466 34.39 -4.45 24.76
C LYS A 466 33.02 -4.37 25.45
N ARG A 467 32.66 -3.21 26.02
CA ARG A 467 31.35 -3.01 26.65
C ARG A 467 30.25 -2.89 25.61
N LEU A 468 30.51 -2.27 24.47
CA LEU A 468 29.55 -2.11 23.39
C LEU A 468 29.31 -3.39 22.61
N GLU A 469 30.36 -4.11 22.25
CA GLU A 469 30.24 -5.41 21.58
C GLU A 469 29.32 -6.33 22.40
N LYS A 470 29.51 -6.35 23.73
CA LYS A 470 28.62 -7.07 24.65
C LYS A 470 27.18 -6.54 24.66
N ILE A 471 26.98 -5.21 24.64
CA ILE A 471 25.64 -4.61 24.61
C ILE A 471 24.94 -4.92 23.27
N GLU A 472 25.68 -4.89 22.16
CA GLU A 472 25.18 -5.23 20.83
C GLU A 472 24.73 -6.69 20.77
N GLU A 473 25.58 -7.63 21.24
CA GLU A 473 25.22 -9.04 21.36
C GLU A 473 23.95 -9.25 22.21
N GLU A 474 23.87 -8.57 23.36
CA GLU A 474 22.70 -8.60 24.24
C GLU A 474 21.45 -8.05 23.53
N VAL A 475 21.53 -6.94 22.81
CA VAL A 475 20.40 -6.33 22.10
C VAL A 475 19.96 -7.19 20.93
N VAL A 476 20.89 -7.72 20.14
CA VAL A 476 20.58 -8.62 19.02
C VAL A 476 19.87 -9.88 19.52
N SER A 477 20.30 -10.46 20.64
CA SER A 477 19.63 -11.61 21.26
C SER A 477 18.21 -11.27 21.71
N LEU A 478 18.06 -10.17 22.45
CA LEU A 478 16.76 -9.76 23.00
C LEU A 478 15.74 -9.41 21.91
N VAL A 479 16.20 -8.83 20.81
CA VAL A 479 15.32 -8.54 19.69
C VAL A 479 14.93 -9.84 18.98
N ARG A 480 15.86 -10.77 18.77
CA ARG A 480 15.50 -12.08 18.21
C ARG A 480 14.43 -12.77 19.07
N GLU A 481 14.53 -12.67 20.39
CA GLU A 481 13.53 -13.18 21.34
C GLU A 481 12.18 -12.45 21.19
N ASP A 482 12.17 -11.11 21.26
CA ASP A 482 10.94 -10.31 21.11
C ASP A 482 10.27 -10.61 19.74
N LEU A 483 11.01 -10.61 18.63
CA LEU A 483 10.51 -10.95 17.28
C LEU A 483 9.97 -12.39 17.21
N SER A 484 10.55 -13.33 17.93
CA SER A 484 10.06 -14.71 18.00
C SER A 484 8.75 -14.82 18.78
N GLU A 485 8.57 -14.01 19.84
CA GLU A 485 7.32 -13.92 20.59
C GLU A 485 6.19 -13.26 19.77
N PHE A 486 6.55 -12.38 18.83
CA PHE A 486 5.60 -11.77 17.89
C PHE A 486 5.22 -12.68 16.72
N THR A 487 6.08 -13.61 16.29
CA THR A 487 5.80 -14.52 15.17
C THR A 487 5.16 -15.85 15.59
N SER A 488 5.20 -16.19 16.88
CA SER A 488 4.62 -17.40 17.47
C SER A 488 3.17 -17.24 17.98
N LYS A 489 2.59 -16.04 17.86
CA LYS A 489 1.19 -15.72 18.16
C LYS A 489 0.47 -15.28 16.89
#